data_AF-A0A918PYY4-F1
#
_entry.id   AF-A0A918PYY4-F1
#
_cell.length_a   1.000
_cell.length_b   1.000
_cell.length_c   1.000
_cell.angle_alpha   90.00
_cell.angle_beta   90.00
_cell.angle_gamma   90.00
#
_symmetry.space_group_name_H-M   'P 1'
#
loop_
_entity.id
_entity.type
_entity.pdbx_description
1 polymer ?
#
loop_
_entity_poly.entity_id
_entity_poly.type
_entity_poly.pdbx_seq_one_letter_code
_entity_poly.pdbx_strand_id
1 'polypeptide(L)'
;MNKIQLIFHHTFRFIWNLIFVICYPILATFGLVFIGLTYFFSWISRLLTNLRKKESIVEITTSEWKGISGEANLLECKQYKQIMFGPACYMMRRKDGVPSVLEDHYFGDKIRVIEEGFLMERWNTMEAKDLPDFDVCLYDPDTDKLRPLTNIKCFDWHLAEREENLLFFKWFDGTQGGEVQVAL
;
A
#
# COMPACT_ATOMS: atom_id res chain seq x y z
N MET A 1 -0.73 37.90 67.29
CA MET A 1 -1.68 37.65 66.17
C MET A 1 -3.04 38.21 66.55
N ASN A 2 -3.65 38.99 65.67
CA ASN A 2 -4.91 39.68 65.96
C ASN A 2 -6.09 38.67 65.90
N LYS A 3 -7.09 38.79 66.78
CA LYS A 3 -8.20 37.79 66.90
C LYS A 3 -8.89 37.49 65.56
N ILE A 4 -8.96 38.50 64.69
CA ILE A 4 -9.54 38.42 63.35
C ILE A 4 -8.74 37.48 62.43
N GLN A 5 -7.40 37.52 62.50
CA GLN A 5 -6.53 36.63 61.71
C GLN A 5 -6.69 35.17 62.13
N LEU A 6 -6.93 34.92 63.42
CA LEU A 6 -7.12 33.59 63.98
C LEU A 6 -8.43 32.96 63.50
N ILE A 7 -9.51 33.75 63.45
CA ILE A 7 -10.81 33.32 62.90
C ILE A 7 -10.69 33.05 61.40
N PHE A 8 -10.08 33.97 60.63
CA PHE A 8 -9.89 33.80 59.19
C PHE A 8 -9.09 32.53 58.86
N HIS A 9 -8.00 32.28 59.59
CA HIS A 9 -7.20 31.07 59.42
C HIS A 9 -8.01 29.79 59.70
N HIS A 10 -8.88 29.81 60.72
CA HIS A 10 -9.71 28.66 61.05
C HIS A 10 -10.80 28.39 60.00
N THR A 11 -11.45 29.45 59.51
CA THR A 11 -12.45 29.36 58.43
C THR A 11 -11.82 28.91 57.12
N PHE A 12 -10.66 29.45 56.75
CA PHE A 12 -9.93 29.04 55.56
C PHE A 12 -9.52 27.57 55.63
N ARG A 13 -8.95 27.13 56.76
CA ARG A 13 -8.58 25.71 56.97
C ARG A 13 -9.80 24.79 56.88
N PHE A 14 -10.94 25.22 57.40
CA PHE A 14 -12.18 24.44 57.32
C PHE A 14 -12.68 24.30 55.88
N ILE A 15 -12.76 25.40 55.12
CA ILE A 15 -13.18 25.39 53.71
C ILE A 15 -12.21 24.54 52.89
N TRP A 16 -10.90 24.70 53.10
CA TRP A 16 -9.88 23.94 52.39
C TRP A 16 -9.98 22.44 52.68
N ASN A 17 -10.15 22.04 53.95
CA ASN A 17 -10.36 20.64 54.31
C ASN A 17 -11.65 20.08 53.68
N LEU A 18 -12.74 20.85 53.66
CA LEU A 18 -14.00 20.43 53.04
C LEU A 18 -13.82 20.18 51.54
N ILE A 19 -13.16 21.10 50.83
CA ILE A 19 -12.84 20.96 49.41
C ILE A 19 -12.00 19.71 49.18
N PHE A 20 -10.94 19.49 49.97
CA PHE A 20 -10.10 18.31 49.85
C PHE A 20 -10.85 17.00 50.05
N VAL A 21 -11.70 16.93 51.09
CA VAL A 21 -12.48 15.72 51.40
C VAL A 21 -13.48 15.40 50.28
N ILE A 22 -14.04 16.40 49.60
CA ILE A 22 -14.98 16.21 48.50
C ILE A 22 -14.25 15.92 47.17
N CYS A 23 -13.21 16.68 46.85
CA CYS A 23 -12.50 16.56 45.58
C CYS A 23 -11.66 15.28 45.49
N TYR A 24 -11.10 14.80 46.60
CA TYR A 24 -10.24 13.62 46.61
C TYR A 24 -10.92 12.34 46.08
N PRO A 25 -12.10 11.93 46.57
CA PRO A 25 -12.79 10.75 46.04
C PRO A 25 -13.23 10.94 44.58
N ILE A 26 -13.61 12.15 44.16
CA ILE A 26 -13.96 12.45 42.76
C ILE A 26 -12.75 12.25 41.83
N LEU A 27 -11.58 12.77 42.22
CA LEU A 27 -10.36 12.59 41.44
C LEU A 27 -9.90 11.13 41.42
N ALA A 28 -9.98 10.45 42.57
CA ALA A 28 -9.61 9.04 42.67
C ALA A 28 -10.51 8.13 41.81
N THR A 29 -11.83 8.37 41.83
CA THR A 29 -12.78 7.63 40.99
C THR A 29 -12.57 7.91 39.52
N PHE A 30 -12.32 9.16 39.12
CA PHE A 30 -12.00 9.50 37.74
C PHE A 30 -10.72 8.79 37.27
N GLY A 31 -9.69 8.75 38.11
CA GLY A 31 -8.45 8.02 37.82
C GLY A 31 -8.67 6.52 37.64
N LEU A 32 -9.47 5.90 38.51
CA LEU A 32 -9.81 4.46 38.38
C LEU A 32 -10.60 4.18 37.11
N VAL A 33 -11.58 5.03 36.76
CA VAL A 33 -12.35 4.89 35.52
C VAL A 33 -11.44 5.04 34.30
N PHE A 34 -10.53 6.02 34.30
CA PHE A 34 -9.59 6.24 33.21
C PHE A 34 -8.64 5.04 33.01
N ILE A 35 -8.10 4.48 34.10
CA ILE A 35 -7.29 3.26 34.06
C ILE A 35 -8.11 2.11 33.47
N GLY A 36 -9.33 1.90 33.95
CA GLY A 36 -10.22 0.86 33.40
C GLY A 36 -10.46 1.02 31.90
N LEU A 37 -10.67 2.25 31.43
CA LEU A 37 -10.90 2.56 30.03
C LEU A 37 -9.66 2.29 29.17
N THR A 38 -8.47 2.66 29.62
CA THR A 38 -7.22 2.38 28.89
C THR A 38 -6.94 0.87 28.80
N TYR A 39 -7.18 0.11 29.86
CA TYR A 39 -7.11 -1.35 29.82
C TYR A 39 -8.13 -1.98 28.87
N PHE A 40 -9.36 -1.46 28.87
CA PHE A 40 -10.42 -1.92 27.97
C PHE A 40 -10.03 -1.71 26.50
N PHE A 41 -9.55 -0.52 26.13
CA PHE A 41 -9.06 -0.24 24.78
C PHE A 41 -7.83 -1.08 24.42
N SER A 42 -6.91 -1.31 25.36
CA SER A 42 -5.76 -2.20 25.12
C SER A 42 -6.21 -3.64 24.86
N TRP A 43 -7.19 -4.13 25.61
CA TRP A 43 -7.75 -5.46 25.41
C TRP A 43 -8.47 -5.60 24.06
N ILE A 44 -9.31 -4.62 23.69
CA ILE A 44 -9.94 -4.57 22.36
C ILE A 44 -8.89 -4.52 21.26
N SER A 45 -7.85 -3.70 21.41
CA SER A 45 -6.76 -3.60 20.43
C SER A 45 -6.07 -4.95 20.22
N ARG A 46 -5.79 -5.69 21.30
CA ARG A 46 -5.25 -7.06 21.23
C ARG A 46 -6.21 -8.05 20.57
N LEU A 47 -7.49 -7.96 20.89
CA LEU A 47 -8.51 -8.82 20.28
C LEU A 47 -8.62 -8.58 18.77
N LEU A 48 -8.65 -7.31 18.35
CA LEU A 48 -8.70 -6.92 16.93
C LEU A 48 -7.42 -7.26 16.17
N THR A 49 -6.24 -7.10 16.79
CA THR A 49 -4.98 -7.50 16.18
C THR A 49 -4.85 -9.02 16.03
N ASN A 50 -5.46 -9.82 16.92
CA ASN A 50 -5.53 -11.27 16.77
C ASN A 50 -6.53 -11.72 15.68
N LEU A 51 -7.60 -10.94 15.44
CA LEU A 51 -8.56 -11.20 14.35
C LEU A 51 -7.99 -10.83 12.98
N ARG A 52 -7.00 -9.94 12.93
CA ARG A 52 -6.22 -9.68 11.72
C ARG A 52 -5.35 -10.92 11.46
N LYS A 53 -5.74 -11.72 10.46
CA LYS A 53 -4.86 -12.72 9.84
C LYS A 53 -3.52 -12.05 9.60
N LYS A 54 -2.43 -12.68 10.02
CA LYS A 54 -1.05 -12.20 9.88
C LYS A 54 -0.73 -11.98 8.39
N GLU A 55 -1.21 -10.89 7.82
CA GLU A 55 -0.47 -10.18 6.79
C GLU A 55 0.77 -9.71 7.52
N SER A 56 1.83 -10.50 7.40
CA SER A 56 3.16 -10.06 7.72
C SER A 56 3.28 -8.65 7.16
N ILE A 57 3.47 -7.68 8.04
CA ILE A 57 4.19 -6.48 7.65
C ILE A 57 5.51 -7.05 7.15
N VAL A 58 5.61 -7.21 5.83
CA VAL A 58 6.81 -7.70 5.17
C VAL A 58 7.83 -6.63 5.50
N GLU A 59 8.66 -6.89 6.52
CA GLU A 59 9.97 -6.28 6.60
C GLU A 59 10.52 -6.29 5.20
N ILE A 60 10.91 -5.11 4.70
CA ILE A 60 11.64 -4.94 3.44
C ILE A 60 13.01 -5.60 3.64
N THR A 61 12.99 -6.91 3.72
CA THR A 61 14.13 -7.81 3.71
C THR A 61 14.30 -8.11 2.24
N THR A 62 15.39 -7.58 1.68
CA THR A 62 16.01 -8.00 0.41
C THR A 62 15.05 -8.67 -0.56
N SER A 63 14.55 -7.92 -1.54
CA SER A 63 13.70 -8.48 -2.61
C SER A 63 14.47 -9.60 -3.33
N GLU A 64 14.23 -10.83 -2.91
CA GLU A 64 14.69 -12.01 -3.62
C GLU A 64 13.89 -12.14 -4.91
N TRP A 65 14.52 -12.74 -5.92
CA TRP A 65 13.83 -13.10 -7.15
C TRP A 65 12.73 -14.10 -6.84
N LYS A 66 11.51 -13.78 -7.27
CA LYS A 66 10.31 -14.59 -7.02
C LYS A 66 9.54 -14.77 -8.33
N GLY A 67 8.79 -15.86 -8.43
CA GLY A 67 7.87 -16.04 -9.55
C GLY A 67 6.79 -14.96 -9.54
N ILE A 68 6.48 -14.42 -10.72
CA ILE A 68 5.62 -13.24 -10.92
C ILE A 68 4.12 -13.61 -10.83
N SER A 69 3.77 -14.76 -11.39
CA SER A 69 2.41 -15.25 -11.62
C SER A 69 2.51 -16.72 -12.03
N GLY A 70 1.51 -17.53 -11.67
CA GLY A 70 1.46 -18.94 -12.08
C GLY A 70 1.35 -19.14 -13.59
N GLU A 71 0.87 -18.14 -14.33
CA GLU A 71 0.69 -18.19 -15.78
C GLU A 71 1.99 -17.91 -16.54
N ALA A 72 2.87 -17.05 -16.01
CA ALA A 72 4.13 -16.66 -16.63
C ALA A 72 5.33 -17.30 -15.89
N ASN A 73 5.36 -18.63 -15.79
CA ASN A 73 6.38 -19.40 -15.05
C ASN A 73 7.82 -19.27 -15.62
N LEU A 74 7.97 -18.68 -16.80
CA LEU A 74 9.27 -18.36 -17.39
C LEU A 74 9.96 -17.16 -16.71
N LEU A 75 9.19 -16.27 -16.09
CA LEU A 75 9.68 -15.00 -15.57
C LEU A 75 9.80 -15.01 -14.05
N GLU A 76 10.84 -14.34 -13.57
CA GLU A 76 10.99 -13.98 -12.18
C GLU A 76 11.10 -12.45 -12.02
N CYS A 77 10.51 -11.94 -10.95
CA CYS A 77 10.58 -10.54 -10.58
C CYS A 77 11.37 -10.33 -9.29
N LYS A 78 11.92 -9.13 -9.23
CA LYS A 78 12.46 -8.57 -8.02
C LYS A 78 11.85 -7.19 -7.83
N GLN A 79 11.18 -6.97 -6.70
CA GLN A 79 10.63 -5.66 -6.38
C GLN A 79 11.76 -4.63 -6.30
N TYR A 80 11.63 -3.56 -7.08
CA TYR A 80 12.59 -2.46 -7.15
C TYR A 80 12.10 -1.25 -6.34
N LYS A 81 10.85 -0.83 -6.54
CA LYS A 81 10.27 0.35 -5.87
C LYS A 81 8.78 0.13 -5.62
N GLN A 82 8.26 0.65 -4.52
CA GLN A 82 6.83 0.71 -4.24
C GLN A 82 6.38 2.17 -4.22
N ILE A 83 5.33 2.52 -4.96
CA ILE A 83 4.67 3.82 -4.78
C ILE A 83 3.81 3.75 -3.51
N MET A 84 3.90 4.77 -2.65
CA MET A 84 3.07 4.84 -1.44
C MET A 84 1.58 4.87 -1.83
N PHE A 85 0.83 3.85 -1.38
CA PHE A 85 -0.58 3.63 -1.76
C PHE A 85 -0.82 3.41 -3.28
N GLY A 86 0.22 3.02 -4.03
CA GLY A 86 0.14 2.72 -5.46
C GLY A 86 0.74 1.36 -5.80
N PRO A 87 0.85 1.02 -7.09
CA PRO A 87 1.39 -0.26 -7.53
C PRO A 87 2.90 -0.38 -7.28
N ALA A 88 3.33 -1.63 -7.29
CA ALA A 88 4.71 -2.02 -7.15
C ALA A 88 5.41 -2.02 -8.53
N CYS A 89 6.67 -1.62 -8.52
CA CYS A 89 7.55 -1.69 -9.66
C CYS A 89 8.56 -2.83 -9.46
N TYR A 90 8.75 -3.60 -10.51
CA TYR A 90 9.58 -4.79 -10.53
C TYR A 90 10.65 -4.70 -11.61
N MET A 91 11.82 -5.20 -11.29
CA MET A 91 12.80 -5.66 -12.26
C MET A 91 12.44 -7.09 -12.63
N MET A 92 12.51 -7.44 -13.91
CA MET A 92 12.10 -8.75 -14.40
C MET A 92 13.22 -9.41 -15.19
N ARG A 93 13.34 -10.72 -15.08
CA ARG A 93 14.26 -11.52 -15.90
C ARG A 93 13.69 -12.91 -16.15
N ARG A 94 14.32 -13.63 -17.07
CA ARG A 94 13.97 -15.02 -17.33
C ARG A 94 14.62 -15.94 -16.31
N LYS A 95 13.87 -16.95 -15.87
CA LYS A 95 14.30 -17.96 -14.91
C LYS A 95 15.31 -18.96 -15.50
N ASP A 96 15.30 -19.14 -16.81
CA ASP A 96 16.20 -20.05 -17.54
C ASP A 96 17.66 -19.52 -17.65
N GLY A 97 17.91 -18.30 -17.19
CA GLY A 97 19.23 -17.68 -17.19
C GLY A 97 19.66 -17.13 -18.55
N VAL A 98 18.76 -17.10 -19.53
CA VAL A 98 19.01 -16.43 -20.81
C VAL A 98 18.93 -14.91 -20.58
N PRO A 99 19.99 -14.14 -20.93
CA PRO A 99 19.94 -12.69 -20.87
C PRO A 99 18.75 -12.18 -21.68
N SER A 100 17.98 -11.27 -21.10
CA SER A 100 16.73 -10.81 -21.69
C SER A 100 16.68 -9.28 -21.75
N VAL A 101 16.09 -8.75 -22.81
CA VAL A 101 15.73 -7.32 -22.93
C VAL A 101 14.86 -6.80 -21.77
N LEU A 102 14.26 -7.70 -20.98
CA LEU A 102 13.50 -7.35 -19.79
C LEU A 102 14.39 -6.73 -18.68
N GLU A 103 15.67 -7.10 -18.59
CA GLU A 103 16.53 -6.60 -17.50
C GLU A 103 16.86 -5.10 -17.62
N ASP A 104 16.73 -4.54 -18.83
CA ASP A 104 16.96 -3.12 -19.11
C ASP A 104 15.76 -2.22 -18.74
N HIS A 105 14.66 -2.83 -18.32
CA HIS A 105 13.39 -2.15 -18.12
C HIS A 105 12.76 -2.47 -16.77
N TYR A 106 11.83 -1.60 -16.37
CA TYR A 106 11.04 -1.73 -15.16
C TYR A 106 9.58 -1.98 -15.52
N PHE A 107 8.91 -2.81 -14.73
CA PHE A 107 7.57 -3.29 -15.05
C PHE A 107 6.62 -3.25 -13.85
N GLY A 108 5.31 -3.22 -14.13
CA GLY A 108 4.25 -3.42 -13.15
C GLY A 108 4.06 -4.88 -12.75
N ASP A 109 3.10 -5.15 -11.87
CA ASP A 109 2.71 -6.52 -11.48
C ASP A 109 1.80 -7.21 -12.51
N LYS A 110 1.11 -6.43 -13.35
CA LYS A 110 0.17 -6.92 -14.35
C LYS A 110 0.91 -7.57 -15.52
N ILE A 111 0.85 -8.91 -15.58
CA ILE A 111 1.27 -9.70 -16.74
C ILE A 111 0.11 -10.56 -17.19
N ARG A 112 -0.18 -10.54 -18.49
CA ARG A 112 -1.16 -11.43 -19.12
C ARG A 112 -0.49 -12.26 -20.20
N VAL A 113 -0.76 -13.56 -20.21
CA VAL A 113 -0.26 -14.47 -21.24
C VAL A 113 -1.27 -14.55 -22.37
N ILE A 114 -0.80 -14.32 -23.60
CA ILE A 114 -1.54 -14.52 -24.86
C ILE A 114 -0.75 -15.47 -25.76
N GLU A 115 -1.33 -15.89 -26.88
CA GLU A 115 -0.67 -16.89 -27.77
C GLU A 115 0.61 -16.33 -28.40
N GLU A 116 0.65 -15.02 -28.64
CA GLU A 116 1.76 -14.29 -29.26
C GLU A 116 2.88 -13.93 -28.26
N GLY A 117 2.64 -14.08 -26.95
CA GLY A 117 3.62 -13.74 -25.91
C GLY A 117 3.01 -13.21 -24.62
N PHE A 118 3.76 -12.37 -23.90
CA PHE A 118 3.34 -11.78 -22.64
C PHE A 118 3.04 -10.29 -22.80
N LEU A 119 1.83 -9.90 -22.44
CA LEU A 119 1.46 -8.49 -22.27
C LEU A 119 1.96 -8.01 -20.92
N MET A 120 2.77 -6.96 -20.95
CA MET A 120 3.47 -6.42 -19.79
C MET A 120 3.31 -4.91 -19.72
N GLU A 121 3.25 -4.39 -18.50
CA GLU A 121 3.23 -2.94 -18.25
C GLU A 121 4.65 -2.44 -18.01
N ARG A 122 5.26 -1.79 -19.00
CA ARG A 122 6.58 -1.16 -18.86
C ARG A 122 6.44 0.25 -18.31
N TRP A 123 7.21 0.57 -17.27
CA TRP A 123 7.26 1.90 -16.68
C TRP A 123 8.24 2.77 -17.45
N ASN A 124 7.77 3.90 -17.99
CA ASN A 124 8.61 4.82 -18.75
C ASN A 124 9.46 5.73 -17.83
N THR A 125 8.98 5.97 -16.61
CA THR A 125 9.63 6.82 -15.61
C THR A 125 9.48 6.27 -14.20
N MET A 126 10.47 6.57 -13.37
CA MET A 126 10.48 6.24 -11.94
C MET A 126 10.24 7.48 -11.06
N GLU A 127 10.10 8.65 -11.67
CA GLU A 127 9.86 9.92 -10.98
C GLU A 127 8.38 10.07 -10.62
N ALA A 128 8.10 10.41 -9.36
CA ALA A 128 6.72 10.50 -8.85
C ALA A 128 5.89 11.60 -9.53
N LYS A 129 6.53 12.58 -10.18
CA LYS A 129 5.85 13.70 -10.85
C LYS A 129 5.28 13.32 -12.22
N ASP A 130 5.91 12.37 -12.88
CA ASP A 130 5.58 11.96 -14.25
C ASP A 130 4.77 10.65 -14.28
N LEU A 131 4.51 10.05 -13.11
CA LEU A 131 3.63 8.90 -12.95
C LEU A 131 2.17 9.36 -12.83
N PRO A 132 1.20 8.63 -13.42
CA PRO A 132 1.36 7.39 -14.20
C PRO A 132 1.78 7.62 -15.66
N ASP A 133 2.79 6.89 -16.13
CA ASP A 133 3.20 6.84 -17.55
C ASP A 133 3.75 5.44 -17.88
N PHE A 134 2.89 4.62 -18.51
CA PHE A 134 3.18 3.23 -18.82
C PHE A 134 3.05 2.95 -20.30
N ASP A 135 3.94 2.12 -20.82
CA ASP A 135 3.76 1.47 -22.10
C ASP A 135 3.25 0.05 -21.88
N VAL A 136 2.13 -0.28 -22.52
CA VAL A 136 1.73 -1.67 -22.68
C VAL A 136 2.61 -2.26 -23.77
N CYS A 137 3.39 -3.28 -23.43
CA CYS A 137 4.31 -3.95 -24.34
C CYS A 137 3.92 -5.42 -24.52
N LEU A 138 4.22 -5.96 -25.69
CA LEU A 138 4.23 -7.39 -25.96
C LEU A 138 5.66 -7.90 -25.91
N TYR A 139 5.93 -8.82 -24.99
CA TYR A 139 7.19 -9.54 -24.91
C TYR A 139 7.03 -10.91 -25.59
N ASP A 140 7.86 -11.18 -26.58
CA ASP A 140 7.99 -12.49 -27.23
C ASP A 140 9.13 -13.29 -26.57
N PRO A 141 8.82 -14.37 -25.83
CA PRO A 141 9.84 -15.19 -25.17
C PRO A 141 10.76 -15.96 -26.12
N ASP A 142 10.31 -16.25 -27.34
CA ASP A 142 11.08 -17.07 -28.28
C ASP A 142 12.16 -16.24 -28.97
N THR A 143 11.84 -14.98 -29.29
CA THR A 143 12.78 -14.05 -29.95
C THR A 143 13.45 -13.06 -29.01
N ASP A 144 13.08 -13.05 -27.72
CA ASP A 144 13.52 -12.09 -26.70
C ASP A 144 13.34 -10.63 -27.16
N LYS A 145 12.15 -10.32 -27.68
CA LYS A 145 11.82 -8.98 -28.18
C LYS A 145 10.69 -8.37 -27.38
N LEU A 146 10.89 -7.11 -26.98
CA LEU A 146 9.87 -6.29 -26.34
C LEU A 146 9.36 -5.25 -27.33
N ARG A 147 8.10 -5.37 -27.75
CA ARG A 147 7.45 -4.43 -28.67
C ARG A 147 6.45 -3.55 -27.90
N PRO A 148 6.60 -2.21 -27.90
CA PRO A 148 5.58 -1.32 -27.37
C PRO A 148 4.34 -1.34 -28.25
N LEU A 149 3.17 -1.51 -27.64
CA LEU A 149 1.86 -1.54 -28.30
C LEU A 149 1.17 -0.18 -28.20
N THR A 150 1.09 0.37 -26.99
CA THR A 150 0.44 1.66 -26.74
C THR A 150 0.95 2.28 -25.44
N ASN A 151 0.77 3.59 -25.30
CA ASN A 151 1.07 4.34 -24.08
C ASN A 151 -0.23 4.66 -23.33
N ILE A 152 -0.27 4.33 -22.03
CA ILE A 152 -1.41 4.58 -21.15
C ILE A 152 -0.92 5.30 -19.90
N LYS A 153 -1.44 6.51 -19.67
CA LYS A 153 -1.14 7.35 -18.50
C LYS A 153 -2.10 7.08 -17.36
N CYS A 154 -2.28 5.81 -17.01
CA CYS A 154 -3.20 5.38 -15.96
C CYS A 154 -2.78 4.03 -15.38
N PHE A 155 -2.88 3.87 -14.06
CA PHE A 155 -2.59 2.61 -13.38
C PHE A 155 -3.65 1.53 -13.60
N ASP A 156 -4.88 1.94 -13.93
CA ASP A 156 -6.02 1.02 -14.06
C ASP A 156 -6.45 0.85 -15.51
N TRP A 157 -5.65 0.06 -16.25
CA TRP A 157 -6.00 -0.45 -17.56
C TRP A 157 -6.25 -1.96 -17.51
N HIS A 158 -7.06 -2.43 -18.46
CA HIS A 158 -7.33 -3.84 -18.69
C HIS A 158 -7.53 -4.14 -20.18
N LEU A 159 -7.20 -5.36 -20.58
CA LEU A 159 -7.58 -5.92 -21.87
C LEU A 159 -9.08 -6.25 -21.82
N ALA A 160 -9.88 -5.54 -22.62
CA ALA A 160 -11.33 -5.69 -22.68
C ALA A 160 -11.75 -6.75 -23.69
N GLU A 161 -11.13 -6.77 -24.87
CA GLU A 161 -11.47 -7.68 -25.95
C GLU A 161 -10.22 -8.06 -26.77
N ARG A 162 -10.23 -9.29 -27.30
CA ARG A 162 -9.20 -9.84 -28.16
C ARG A 162 -9.87 -10.42 -29.41
N GLU A 163 -9.50 -9.90 -30.56
CA GLU A 163 -9.75 -10.52 -31.86
C GLU A 163 -8.41 -11.02 -32.43
N GLU A 164 -8.45 -11.85 -33.48
CA GLU A 164 -7.28 -12.59 -34.01
C GLU A 164 -6.00 -11.74 -34.20
N ASN A 165 -6.12 -10.46 -34.58
CA ASN A 165 -4.98 -9.55 -34.75
C ASN A 165 -5.15 -8.20 -34.03
N LEU A 166 -6.15 -8.07 -33.16
CA LEU A 166 -6.51 -6.79 -32.52
C LEU A 166 -6.70 -6.96 -31.02
N LEU A 167 -6.04 -6.09 -30.27
CA LEU A 167 -6.19 -5.98 -28.82
C LEU A 167 -6.90 -4.68 -28.48
N PHE A 168 -7.96 -4.78 -27.69
CA PHE A 168 -8.70 -3.63 -27.20
C PHE A 168 -8.40 -3.41 -25.72
N PHE A 169 -7.77 -2.29 -25.42
CA PHE A 169 -7.47 -1.87 -24.06
C PHE A 169 -8.45 -0.79 -23.62
N LYS A 170 -8.95 -0.91 -22.40
CA LYS A 170 -9.74 0.13 -21.74
C LYS A 170 -9.02 0.55 -20.47
N TRP A 171 -9.06 1.85 -20.17
CA TRP A 171 -8.49 2.39 -18.95
C TRP A 171 -9.42 3.43 -18.33
N PHE A 172 -9.33 3.59 -17.02
CA PHE A 172 -10.14 4.54 -16.27
C PHE A 172 -9.38 5.08 -15.06
N ASP A 173 -9.25 6.41 -14.95
CA ASP A 173 -8.48 7.06 -13.88
C ASP A 173 -9.35 7.57 -12.70
N GLY A 174 -10.66 7.30 -12.71
CA GLY A 174 -11.62 7.85 -11.75
C GLY A 174 -12.38 9.07 -12.26
N THR A 175 -11.87 9.76 -13.28
CA THR A 175 -12.46 10.97 -13.87
C THR A 175 -12.59 10.88 -15.39
N GLN A 176 -11.65 10.23 -16.06
CA GLN A 176 -11.58 10.05 -17.50
C GLN A 176 -11.34 8.58 -17.79
N GLY A 177 -11.89 8.14 -18.92
CA GLY A 177 -11.63 6.81 -19.45
C GLY A 177 -11.35 6.88 -20.94
N GLY A 178 -10.62 5.90 -21.44
CA GLY A 178 -10.27 5.78 -22.84
C GLY A 178 -10.28 4.34 -23.30
N GLU A 179 -10.47 4.18 -24.61
CA GLU A 179 -10.36 2.90 -25.29
C GLU A 179 -9.32 3.04 -26.39
N VAL A 180 -8.42 2.07 -26.49
CA VAL A 180 -7.40 2.03 -27.54
C VAL A 180 -7.34 0.65 -28.16
N GLN A 181 -7.38 0.63 -29.49
CA GLN A 181 -7.23 -0.56 -30.30
C GLN A 181 -5.81 -0.63 -30.82
N VAL A 182 -5.16 -1.78 -30.68
CA VAL A 182 -3.80 -2.00 -31.17
C VAL A 182 -3.78 -3.26 -32.02
N ALA A 183 -3.07 -3.19 -33.16
CA ALA A 183 -2.80 -4.35 -34.00
C ALA A 183 -1.54 -5.08 -33.53
N LEU A 184 -1.62 -6.40 -33.46
CA LEU A 184 -0.51 -7.30 -33.13
C LEU A 184 0.53 -7.36 -34.25
#